data_AF-A0A3N5NPD4-F1
#
_entry.id   AF-A0A3N5NPD4-F1
#
_cell.length_a   1.000
_cell.length_b   1.000
_cell.length_c   1.000
_cell.angle_alpha   90.00
_cell.angle_beta   90.00
_cell.angle_gamma   90.00
#
_symmetry.space_group_name_H-M   'P 1'
#
loop_
_entity.id
_entity.type
_entity.pdbx_description
1 polymer ?
#
loop_
_entity_poly.entity_id
_entity_poly.type
_entity_poly.pdbx_seq_one_letter_code
_entity_poly.pdbx_strand_id
1 'polypeptide(L)' 'MPDTVVYETAASLVGGAVRLGTPADAVEGVVPRVVVDPASPEAVGTILEWASREKLSVLV' A
#
# COMPACT_ATOMS: atom_id res chain seq x y z
N MET A 1 -9.14 10.77 -1.29
CA MET A 1 -7.75 10.91 -1.77
C MET A 1 -7.65 10.19 -3.11
N PRO A 2 -7.14 10.82 -4.18
CA PRO A 2 -6.97 10.16 -5.48
C PRO A 2 -5.85 9.12 -5.46
N ASP A 3 -5.90 8.13 -6.37
CA ASP A 3 -4.97 6.99 -6.41
C ASP A 3 -3.52 7.41 -6.59
N THR A 4 -3.27 8.45 -7.38
CA THR A 4 -1.94 9.03 -7.60
C THR A 4 -1.29 9.47 -6.29
N VAL A 5 -2.05 10.12 -5.40
CA VAL A 5 -1.51 10.62 -4.13
C VAL A 5 -1.21 9.45 -3.19
N VAL A 6 -2.03 8.39 -3.21
CA VAL A 6 -1.79 7.18 -2.40
C VAL A 6 -0.51 6.49 -2.86
N TYR A 7 -0.31 6.39 -4.17
CA TYR A 7 0.90 5.84 -4.76
C TYR A 7 2.15 6.65 -4.41
N GLU A 8 2.13 7.98 -4.57
CA GLU A 8 3.26 8.85 -4.24
C GLU A 8 3.62 8.79 -2.75
N THR A 9 2.60 8.70 -1.89
CA THR A 9 2.81 8.58 -0.45
C THR A 9 3.41 7.23 -0.10
N ALA A 10 2.88 6.13 -0.65
CA ALA A 10 3.46 4.81 -0.47
C ALA A 10 4.91 4.75 -0.99
N ALA A 11 5.19 5.26 -2.19
CA ALA A 11 6.52 5.26 -2.78
C ALA A 11 7.55 6.08 -1.97
N SER A 12 7.12 7.14 -1.27
CA SER A 12 8.01 7.92 -0.41
C SER A 12 8.21 7.31 0.98
N LEU A 13 7.23 6.57 1.50
CA LEU A 13 7.28 5.92 2.81
C LEU A 13 8.06 4.61 2.78
N VAL A 14 7.96 3.87 1.68
CA VAL A 14 8.47 2.50 1.61
C VAL A 14 9.73 2.51 0.77
N GLY A 15 10.88 2.23 1.38
CA GLY A 15 12.13 1.97 0.65
C GLY A 15 12.11 0.66 -0.17
N GLY A 16 10.93 0.12 -0.47
CA GLY A 16 10.68 -1.12 -1.21
C GLY A 16 9.93 -0.88 -2.52
N ALA A 17 9.44 -1.95 -3.15
CA ALA A 17 8.75 -1.83 -4.43
C ALA A 17 7.28 -1.44 -4.23
N VAL A 18 6.84 -0.36 -4.87
CA VAL A 18 5.45 0.10 -4.87
C VAL A 18 4.92 0.09 -6.29
N ARG A 19 3.71 -0.42 -6.48
CA ARG A 19 3.02 -0.40 -7.78
C ARG A 19 1.52 -0.21 -7.61
N LEU A 20 0.85 0.15 -8.70
CA LEU A 20 -0.61 0.13 -8.74
C LEU A 20 -1.11 -1.32 -8.67
N GLY A 21 -2.25 -1.50 -8.02
CA GLY A 21 -2.93 -2.78 -8.03
C GLY A 21 -3.51 -3.10 -9.39
N THR A 22 -3.56 -4.38 -9.70
CA THR A 22 -4.11 -4.95 -10.92
C THR A 22 -5.18 -5.98 -10.55
N PRO A 23 -6.01 -6.43 -11.52
CA PRO A 23 -6.98 -7.49 -11.24
C PRO A 23 -6.36 -8.79 -10.70
N ALA A 24 -5.06 -9.04 -10.94
CA ALA A 24 -4.35 -10.21 -10.41
C ALA A 24 -4.09 -10.11 -8.89
N ASP A 25 -4.19 -8.92 -8.30
CA ASP A 25 -3.93 -8.66 -6.88
C ASP A 25 -5.22 -8.70 -6.04
N ALA A 26 -6.33 -9.11 -6.63
CA ALA A 26 -7.61 -9.12 -5.96
C ALA A 26 -7.59 -10.11 -4.78
N VAL A 27 -7.90 -9.61 -3.59
CA VAL A 27 -8.16 -10.44 -2.41
C VAL A 27 -9.66 -10.37 -2.13
N GLU A 28 -10.33 -11.53 -2.14
CA GLU A 28 -11.78 -11.62 -1.97
C GLU A 28 -12.58 -10.72 -2.95
N GLY A 29 -12.06 -10.57 -4.17
CA GLY A 29 -12.68 -9.73 -5.21
C GLY A 29 -12.42 -8.22 -5.07
N VAL A 30 -11.68 -7.80 -4.05
CA VAL A 30 -11.27 -6.40 -3.86
C VAL A 30 -9.88 -6.19 -4.45
N VAL A 31 -9.79 -5.36 -5.49
CA VAL A 31 -8.50 -4.94 -6.06
C VAL A 31 -7.93 -3.79 -5.22
N PRO A 32 -6.73 -3.94 -4.63
CA PRO A 32 -6.10 -2.86 -3.89
C PRO A 32 -5.74 -1.71 -4.84
N ARG A 33 -5.75 -0.48 -4.33
CA ARG A 33 -5.36 0.71 -5.10
C ARG A 33 -3.84 0.71 -5.39
N VAL A 34 -3.07 0.27 -4.40
CA VAL A 34 -1.62 0.13 -4.47
C VAL A 34 -1.20 -1.19 -3.82
N VAL A 35 -0.15 -1.79 -4.35
CA VAL A 35 0.54 -2.95 -3.78
C VAL A 35 1.91 -2.49 -3.34
N VAL A 36 2.29 -2.86 -2.12
CA VAL A 36 3.55 -2.50 -1.50
C VAL A 36 4.27 -3.78 -1.13
N ASP A 37 5.51 -3.93 -1.60
CA ASP A 37 6.44 -4.96 -1.18
C ASP A 37 7.43 -4.34 -0.17
N PRO A 38 7.26 -4.58 1.14
CA PRO A 38 8.08 -3.97 2.16
C PRO A 38 9.52 -4.49 2.11
N ALA A 39 10.50 -3.59 2.05
CA ALA A 39 11.92 -3.97 1.99
C ALA A 39 12.45 -4.65 3.27
N SER A 40 11.73 -4.53 4.39
CA SER A 40 12.07 -5.17 5.65
C SER A 40 10.84 -5.30 6.57
N PRO A 41 10.89 -6.13 7.62
CA PRO A 41 9.83 -6.22 8.62
C PRO A 41 9.52 -4.89 9.32
N GLU A 42 10.53 -4.04 9.55
CA GLU A 42 10.35 -2.72 10.18
C GLU A 42 9.53 -1.79 9.30
N ALA A 43 9.70 -1.87 7.97
CA ALA A 43 8.93 -1.08 7.01
C ALA A 43 7.42 -1.40 7.08
N VAL A 44 7.05 -2.63 7.44
CA VAL A 44 5.64 -3.03 7.63
C VAL A 44 4.97 -2.17 8.68
N GLY A 45 5.64 -1.90 9.80
CA GLY A 45 5.10 -1.06 10.88
C GLY A 45 4.76 0.35 10.39
N THR A 46 5.67 0.98 9.65
CA THR A 46 5.48 2.31 9.05
C THR A 46 4.32 2.33 8.04
N ILE A 47 4.19 1.28 7.21
CA ILE A 47 3.08 1.15 6.25
C ILE A 47 1.74 1.05 6.97
N LEU A 48 1.66 0.20 8.01
CA LEU A 48 0.43 0.00 8.77
C LEU A 48 0.03 1.25 9.57
N GLU A 49 1.01 1.97 10.14
CA GLU A 49 0.76 3.25 10.80
C GLU A 49 0.16 4.27 9.83
N TRP A 50 0.75 4.42 8.64
CA TRP A 50 0.24 5.29 7.59
C TRP A 50 -1.18 4.89 7.17
N ALA A 51 -1.40 3.62 6.87
CA ALA A 51 -2.72 3.11 6.49
C ALA A 51 -3.77 3.40 7.57
N SER A 52 -3.42 3.20 8.84
CA SER A 52 -4.31 3.52 9.97
C SER A 52 -4.61 5.02 10.05
N ARG A 53 -3.59 5.89 9.93
CA ARG A 53 -3.76 7.36 10.00
C ARG A 53 -4.67 7.89 8.88
N GLU A 54 -4.50 7.37 7.68
CA GLU A 54 -5.28 7.74 6.49
C GLU A 54 -6.61 6.97 6.37
N LYS A 55 -6.91 6.09 7.35
CA LYS A 55 -8.11 5.23 7.36
C LYS A 55 -8.25 4.38 6.10
N LEU A 56 -7.14 3.86 5.62
CA LEU A 56 -7.07 2.95 4.48
C LEU A 56 -7.34 1.52 4.92
N SER A 57 -8.00 0.75 4.05
CA SER A 57 -8.11 -0.69 4.22
C SER A 57 -6.80 -1.36 3.79
N VAL A 58 -6.34 -2.31 4.58
CA VAL A 58 -5.16 -3.13 4.28
C VAL A 58 -5.62 -4.54 3.95
N LEU A 59 -5.08 -5.08 2.85
CA LEU A 59 -5.22 -6.46 2.44
C LEU A 59 -3.84 -7.10 2.59
N VAL A 60 -3.76 -8.31 3.15
CA VAL A 60 -2.54 -9.09 3.39
C VAL A 60 -2.68 -10.49 2.84
#